data_AF-A0A945EYR0-F1
#
_entry.id   AF-A0A945EYR0-F1
#
_cell.length_a   1.000
_cell.length_b   1.000
_cell.length_c   1.000
_cell.angle_alpha   90.00
_cell.angle_beta   90.00
_cell.angle_gamma   90.00
#
_symmetry.space_group_name_H-M   'P 1'
#
loop_
_entity.id
_entity.type
_entity.pdbx_description
1 polymer ?
#
loop_
_entity_poly.entity_id
_entity_poly.type
_entity_poly.pdbx_seq_one_letter_code
_entity_poly.pdbx_strand_id
1 'polypeptide(L)'
;MKDALPFVQNEDSYISWRLSKVNASFTYRFGTKRSMYCYDITYKEFYSNGLGVHLYSVFRPLSPQFAVTGFYQKSLSQKFHTKLTYTVDNYSFNTIGVGLSTQIGKLNIYGVIDNVLKFSNITKANNISAQLGLNIIF
;
A
#
# COMPACT_ATOMS: atom_id res chain seq x y z
N MET A 1 0.74 -13.90 51.13
CA MET A 1 0.22 -12.56 50.81
C MET A 1 -0.12 -12.54 49.34
N LYS A 2 -1.41 -12.58 49.03
CA LYS A 2 -1.95 -12.50 47.67
C LYS A 2 -2.78 -11.22 47.69
N ASP A 3 -2.10 -10.09 47.57
CA ASP A 3 -2.74 -8.78 47.58
C ASP A 3 -3.63 -8.70 46.35
N ALA A 4 -4.93 -8.89 46.60
CA ALA A 4 -5.97 -8.73 45.60
C ALA A 4 -5.96 -7.26 45.20
N LEU A 5 -5.46 -6.98 44.00
CA LEU A 5 -5.62 -5.68 43.35
C LEU A 5 -7.12 -5.32 43.41
N PRO A 6 -7.51 -4.18 43.99
CA PRO A 6 -8.90 -3.79 44.00
C PRO A 6 -9.31 -3.52 42.54
N PHE A 7 -10.18 -4.38 41.99
CA PHE A 7 -10.89 -4.10 40.76
C PHE A 7 -11.91 -2.99 41.07
N VAL A 8 -11.46 -1.75 41.07
CA VAL A 8 -12.35 -0.59 41.11
C VAL A 8 -13.04 -0.52 39.74
N GLN A 9 -14.28 -0.98 39.69
CA GLN A 9 -15.11 -0.92 38.50
C GLN A 9 -15.58 0.54 38.34
N ASN A 10 -14.84 1.33 37.56
CA ASN A 10 -15.25 2.68 37.22
C ASN A 10 -16.48 2.61 36.31
N GLU A 11 -17.64 3.04 36.80
CA GLU A 11 -18.89 3.17 36.03
C GLU A 11 -18.96 4.49 35.24
N ASP A 12 -17.89 5.27 35.23
CA ASP A 12 -17.83 6.53 34.50
C ASP A 12 -17.83 6.29 32.99
N SER A 13 -18.82 6.87 32.32
CA SER A 13 -18.85 6.93 30.87
C SER A 13 -17.60 7.66 30.35
N TYR A 14 -16.75 6.96 29.60
CA TYR A 14 -15.57 7.55 28.96
C TYR A 14 -15.84 7.78 27.47
N ILE A 15 -15.51 8.99 27.00
CA ILE A 15 -15.51 9.29 25.57
C ILE A 15 -14.13 8.97 25.01
N SER A 16 -14.03 7.91 24.21
CA SER A 16 -12.79 7.56 23.51
C SER A 16 -12.79 8.13 22.10
N TRP A 17 -11.83 9.00 21.82
CA TRP A 17 -11.59 9.51 20.47
C TRP A 17 -10.73 8.52 19.69
N ARG A 18 -11.23 8.06 18.54
CA ARG A 18 -10.41 7.24 17.63
C ARG A 18 -9.29 8.09 17.05
N LEU A 19 -8.11 7.48 16.91
CA LEU A 19 -6.96 8.15 16.33
C LEU A 19 -7.27 8.67 14.92
N SER A 20 -7.03 9.96 14.72
CA SER A 20 -7.15 10.60 13.42
C SER A 20 -6.10 10.06 12.45
N LYS A 21 -6.55 9.54 11.31
CA LYS A 21 -5.70 9.02 10.23
C LYS A 21 -5.89 9.90 8.99
N VAL A 22 -4.79 10.36 8.42
CA VAL A 22 -4.77 11.14 7.19
C VAL A 22 -4.06 10.32 6.12
N ASN A 23 -4.73 10.13 4.98
CA ASN A 23 -4.17 9.48 3.79
C ASN A 23 -4.28 10.47 2.64
N ALA A 24 -3.17 10.85 2.03
CA ALA A 24 -3.14 11.73 0.86
C ALA A 24 -2.27 11.10 -0.22
N SER A 25 -2.81 10.90 -1.41
CA SER A 25 -2.05 10.32 -2.53
C SER A 25 -2.14 11.22 -3.75
N PHE A 26 -0.99 11.52 -4.34
CA PHE A 26 -0.88 12.22 -5.61
C PHE A 26 -0.33 11.27 -6.67
N THR A 27 -0.97 11.18 -7.83
CA THR A 27 -0.55 10.31 -8.93
C THR A 27 -0.52 11.08 -10.24
N TYR A 28 0.63 11.08 -10.90
CA TYR A 28 0.81 11.56 -12.25
C TYR A 28 0.92 10.37 -13.21
N ARG A 29 -0.03 10.25 -14.15
CA ARG A 29 -0.07 9.17 -15.15
C ARG A 29 0.43 9.69 -16.49
N PHE A 30 1.34 8.94 -17.11
CA PHE A 30 1.96 9.32 -18.38
C PHE A 30 2.29 8.09 -19.24
N GLY A 31 2.24 8.24 -20.56
CA GLY A 31 2.61 7.17 -21.49
C GLY A 31 1.70 7.11 -22.71
N THR A 32 2.25 6.55 -23.79
CA THR A 32 1.61 6.48 -25.10
C THR A 32 0.53 5.40 -25.18
N LYS A 33 -0.61 5.78 -25.77
CA LYS A 33 -1.71 4.90 -26.18
C LYS A 33 -1.16 3.91 -27.22
N ARG A 34 -0.85 2.67 -26.84
CA ARG A 34 -0.48 1.63 -27.81
C ARG A 34 -1.73 0.88 -28.28
N SER A 35 -1.97 0.85 -29.59
CA SER A 35 -2.93 -0.08 -30.19
C SER A 35 -2.45 -1.51 -29.97
N MET A 36 -3.37 -2.40 -29.58
CA MET A 36 -3.10 -3.82 -29.37
C MET A 36 -2.90 -4.58 -30.69
N TYR A 37 -3.32 -3.99 -31.82
CA TYR A 37 -3.26 -4.60 -33.15
C TYR A 37 -2.59 -3.65 -34.15
N CYS A 38 -1.64 -4.18 -34.93
CA CYS A 38 -0.95 -3.43 -35.99
C CYS A 38 -1.88 -3.06 -37.18
N TYR A 39 -3.14 -3.49 -37.17
CA TYR A 39 -4.09 -3.36 -38.27
C TYR A 39 -5.50 -2.94 -37.87
N ASP A 40 -5.76 -2.59 -36.61
CA ASP A 40 -7.11 -2.23 -36.17
C ASP A 40 -7.15 -0.83 -35.55
N ILE A 41 -8.11 -0.04 -36.03
CA ILE A 41 -8.37 1.40 -35.77
C ILE A 41 -9.02 1.62 -34.39
N THR A 42 -9.03 0.60 -33.53
CA THR A 42 -9.67 0.62 -32.22
C THR A 42 -8.72 1.18 -31.16
N TYR A 43 -8.79 2.49 -30.92
CA TYR A 43 -8.04 3.20 -29.89
C TYR A 43 -8.48 2.79 -28.47
N LYS A 44 -7.98 1.67 -27.93
CA LYS A 44 -8.07 1.39 -26.49
C LYS A 44 -6.90 2.05 -25.75
N GLU A 45 -7.23 2.97 -24.87
CA GLU A 45 -6.28 3.85 -24.18
C GLU A 45 -5.52 3.09 -23.08
N PHE A 46 -4.29 2.65 -23.35
CA PHE A 46 -3.41 2.12 -22.29
C PHE A 46 -2.46 3.20 -21.80
N TYR A 47 -2.68 3.66 -20.57
CA TYR A 47 -1.64 4.38 -19.83
C TYR A 47 -0.58 3.37 -19.37
N SER A 48 0.60 3.44 -20.00
CA SER A 48 1.69 2.50 -19.73
C SER A 48 2.32 2.73 -18.36
N ASN A 49 2.45 3.98 -17.90
CA ASN A 49 3.22 4.31 -16.70
C ASN A 49 2.48 5.33 -15.81
N GLY A 50 2.78 5.30 -14.52
CA GLY A 50 2.34 6.30 -13.56
C GLY A 50 3.34 6.43 -12.43
N LEU A 51 3.63 7.66 -12.03
CA LEU A 51 4.47 7.95 -10.88
C LEU A 51 3.63 8.70 -9.86
N GLY A 52 3.75 8.34 -8.59
CA GLY A 52 2.97 8.97 -7.54
C GLY A 52 3.65 8.90 -6.18
N VAL A 53 3.07 9.65 -5.26
CA VAL A 53 3.49 9.73 -3.86
C VAL A 53 2.26 9.54 -3.00
N HIS A 54 2.40 8.78 -1.92
CA HIS A 54 1.37 8.49 -0.95
C HIS A 54 1.89 8.88 0.44
N LEU A 55 1.21 9.81 1.09
CA LEU A 55 1.49 10.31 2.42
C LEU A 55 0.47 9.69 3.39
N TYR A 56 0.99 9.07 4.43
CA TYR A 56 0.23 8.48 5.51
C TYR A 56 0.64 9.12 6.84
N SER A 57 -0.33 9.61 7.61
CA SER A 57 -0.09 10.13 8.95
C SER A 57 -1.16 9.64 9.91
N VAL A 58 -0.75 9.17 11.09
CA VAL A 58 -1.66 8.80 12.17
C VAL A 58 -1.23 9.47 13.47
N PHE A 59 -2.14 10.23 14.06
CA PHE A 59 -1.93 10.91 15.33
C PHE A 59 -2.23 9.95 16.47
N ARG A 60 -1.20 9.33 17.07
CA ARG A 60 -1.35 8.54 18.30
C ARG A 60 -1.09 9.40 19.53
N PRO A 61 -1.80 9.19 20.65
CA PRO A 61 -1.57 9.95 21.90
C PRO A 61 -0.12 9.88 22.40
N LEU A 62 0.56 8.75 22.20
CA LEU A 62 1.94 8.55 22.65
C LEU A 62 2.98 9.13 21.67
N SER A 63 2.77 8.91 20.36
CA SER A 63 3.67 9.43 19.32
C SER A 63 2.96 9.46 17.97
N PRO A 64 2.99 10.59 17.23
CA PRO A 64 2.53 10.61 15.84
C PRO A 64 3.43 9.71 14.97
N GLN A 65 2.83 9.04 13.99
CA GLN A 65 3.55 8.22 13.01
C GLN A 65 3.29 8.78 11.62
N PHE A 66 4.36 9.00 10.88
CA PHE A 66 4.34 9.49 9.52
C PHE A 66 5.06 8.51 8.59
N ALA A 67 4.50 8.32 7.40
CA ALA A 67 5.10 7.52 6.35
C ALA A 67 4.87 8.18 4.99
N VAL A 68 5.94 8.24 4.20
CA VAL A 68 5.92 8.70 2.81
C VAL A 68 6.25 7.53 1.92
N THR A 69 5.39 7.24 0.97
CA THR A 69 5.55 6.16 0.01
C THR A 69 5.58 6.72 -1.40
N GLY A 70 6.74 6.75 -2.02
CA GLY A 70 6.85 6.91 -3.47
C GLY A 70 6.40 5.62 -4.15
N PHE A 71 5.69 5.72 -5.27
CA PHE A 71 5.35 4.55 -6.06
C PHE A 71 5.45 4.81 -7.57
N TYR A 72 5.89 3.79 -8.27
CA TYR A 72 5.92 3.74 -9.72
C TYR A 72 5.05 2.58 -10.19
N GLN A 73 4.04 2.87 -11.00
CA GLN A 73 3.12 1.91 -11.58
C GLN A 73 3.45 1.73 -13.06
N LYS A 74 3.50 0.48 -13.51
CA LYS A 74 3.65 0.13 -14.92
C LYS A 74 2.65 -0.94 -15.30
N SER A 75 1.85 -0.64 -16.32
CA SER A 75 0.89 -1.57 -16.92
C SER A 75 1.60 -2.36 -18.02
N LEU A 76 1.80 -3.66 -17.84
CA LEU A 76 2.39 -4.50 -18.90
C LEU A 76 1.32 -4.96 -19.90
N SER A 77 0.09 -5.18 -19.42
CA SER A 77 -1.07 -5.56 -20.22
C SER A 77 -2.35 -4.96 -19.63
N GLN A 78 -3.46 -5.03 -20.36
CA GLN A 78 -4.81 -4.65 -19.86
C GLN A 78 -5.16 -5.26 -18.52
N LYS A 79 -4.68 -6.48 -18.31
CA LYS A 79 -5.04 -7.32 -17.18
C LYS A 79 -3.91 -7.43 -16.17
N PHE A 80 -2.76 -6.79 -16.39
CA PHE A 80 -1.59 -6.97 -15.52
C PHE A 80 -0.88 -5.65 -15.30
N HIS A 81 -0.91 -5.21 -14.05
CA HIS A 81 -0.24 -4.00 -13.59
C HIS A 81 0.75 -4.35 -12.50
N THR A 82 1.88 -3.66 -12.55
CA THR A 82 2.98 -3.78 -11.59
C THR A 82 3.12 -2.44 -10.89
N LYS A 83 3.45 -2.47 -9.60
CA LYS A 83 3.62 -1.30 -8.77
C LYS A 83 4.85 -1.49 -7.91
N LEU A 84 5.86 -0.67 -8.10
CA LEU A 84 7.03 -0.61 -7.23
C LEU A 84 6.80 0.49 -6.19
N THR A 85 7.06 0.21 -4.93
CA THR A 85 6.87 1.13 -3.80
C THR A 85 8.18 1.34 -3.07
N TYR A 86 8.42 2.58 -2.66
CA TYR A 86 9.52 2.97 -1.79
C TYR A 86 8.95 3.77 -0.63
N THR A 87 8.97 3.18 0.56
CA THR A 87 8.40 3.76 1.77
C THR A 87 9.50 4.17 2.74
N VAL A 88 9.36 5.40 3.24
CA VAL A 88 10.15 5.99 4.30
C VAL A 88 9.20 6.27 5.46
N ASP A 89 9.45 5.66 6.61
CA ASP A 89 8.69 5.88 7.84
C ASP A 89 9.62 6.20 9.02
N ASN A 90 9.04 6.58 10.16
CA ASN A 90 9.80 6.96 11.36
C ASN A 90 10.66 5.82 11.95
N TYR A 91 10.45 4.55 11.57
CA TYR A 91 11.16 3.38 12.09
C TYR A 91 12.15 2.77 11.08
N SER A 92 11.92 2.95 9.78
CA SER A 92 12.67 2.35 8.69
C SER A 92 12.67 3.27 7.47
N PHE A 93 13.87 3.74 7.12
CA PHE A 93 14.05 4.69 6.02
C PHE A 93 14.11 4.05 4.63
N ASN A 94 14.18 2.71 4.52
CA ASN A 94 14.47 1.99 3.27
C ASN A 94 13.58 0.75 3.08
N THR A 95 12.26 0.93 3.12
CA THR A 95 11.31 -0.17 2.84
C THR A 95 10.98 -0.18 1.34
N ILE A 96 11.47 -1.20 0.62
CA ILE A 96 11.15 -1.39 -0.80
C ILE A 96 10.10 -2.48 -0.94
N GLY A 97 9.02 -2.17 -1.65
CA GLY A 97 7.95 -3.11 -1.95
C GLY A 97 7.70 -3.27 -3.44
N VAL A 98 7.14 -4.44 -3.77
CA VAL A 98 6.71 -4.79 -5.12
C VAL A 98 5.28 -5.30 -5.02
N GLY A 99 4.41 -4.69 -5.80
CA GLY A 99 3.01 -5.02 -5.95
C GLY A 99 2.70 -5.49 -7.37
N LEU A 100 1.84 -6.49 -7.47
CA LEU A 100 1.31 -7.01 -8.71
C LEU A 100 -0.21 -6.99 -8.59
N SER A 101 -0.91 -6.58 -9.64
CA SER A 101 -2.36 -6.70 -9.70
C SER A 101 -2.79 -7.22 -11.05
N THR A 102 -3.70 -8.19 -11.04
CA THR A 102 -4.27 -8.77 -12.25
C THR A 102 -5.79 -8.70 -12.25
N GLN A 103 -6.35 -8.33 -13.40
CA GLN A 103 -7.78 -8.29 -13.62
C GLN A 103 -8.23 -9.46 -14.51
N ILE A 104 -9.00 -10.37 -13.93
CA ILE A 104 -9.60 -11.52 -14.60
C ILE A 104 -11.12 -11.30 -14.65
N GLY A 105 -11.59 -10.68 -15.74
CA GLY A 105 -13.01 -10.34 -15.91
C GLY A 105 -13.46 -9.32 -14.86
N LYS A 106 -14.41 -9.72 -14.01
CA LYS A 106 -14.94 -8.93 -12.89
C LYS A 106 -14.09 -9.00 -11.62
N LEU A 107 -13.07 -9.87 -11.59
CA LEU A 107 -12.20 -10.05 -10.43
C LEU A 107 -10.90 -9.27 -10.62
N ASN A 108 -10.52 -8.47 -9.63
CA ASN A 108 -9.20 -7.84 -9.54
C ASN A 108 -8.47 -8.42 -8.33
N ILE A 109 -7.38 -9.13 -8.58
CA ILE A 109 -6.53 -9.76 -7.56
C ILE A 109 -5.27 -8.92 -7.47
N TYR A 110 -4.88 -8.50 -6.27
CA TYR A 110 -3.63 -7.79 -6.07
C TYR A 110 -2.85 -8.40 -4.92
N GLY A 111 -1.53 -8.40 -5.07
CA GLY A 111 -0.59 -8.81 -4.04
C GLY A 111 0.51 -7.77 -3.92
N VAL A 112 0.92 -7.45 -2.70
CA VAL A 112 2.05 -6.56 -2.41
C VAL A 112 2.97 -7.27 -1.43
N ILE A 113 4.26 -7.23 -1.71
CA ILE A 113 5.30 -7.74 -0.82
C ILE A 113 6.21 -6.56 -0.51
N ASP A 114 6.38 -6.23 0.76
CA ASP A 114 7.27 -5.17 1.22
C ASP A 114 8.54 -5.74 1.85
N ASN A 115 9.58 -4.91 1.97
CA ASN A 115 10.92 -5.25 2.45
C ASN A 115 11.70 -6.26 1.56
N VAL A 116 11.47 -6.23 0.24
CA VAL A 116 12.10 -7.16 -0.73
C VAL A 116 13.63 -7.01 -0.80
N LEU A 117 14.20 -5.82 -0.56
CA LEU A 117 15.66 -5.65 -0.54
C LEU A 117 16.35 -6.34 0.65
N LYS A 118 15.64 -6.60 1.76
CA LYS A 118 16.20 -7.34 2.90
C LYS A 118 16.27 -8.85 2.63
N PHE A 119 15.67 -9.33 1.54
CA PHE A 119 15.70 -10.75 1.14
C PHE A 119 17.11 -11.24 0.75
N SER A 120 17.99 -10.34 0.29
CA SER A 120 19.41 -10.67 -0.02
C SER A 120 20.24 -10.90 1.25
N ASN A 121 19.79 -10.41 2.40
CA ASN A 121 20.49 -10.54 3.68
C ASN A 121 19.50 -10.98 4.77
N ILE A 122 19.08 -12.25 4.65
CA ILE A 122 18.06 -12.92 5.47
C ILE A 122 18.35 -12.75 6.98
N THR A 123 19.62 -12.66 7.37
CA THR A 123 20.08 -12.48 8.76
C THR A 123 19.89 -11.05 9.32
N LYS A 124 19.66 -10.03 8.47
CA LYS A 124 19.33 -8.64 8.86
C LYS A 124 17.87 -8.25 8.58
N ALA A 125 17.08 -9.17 8.02
CA ALA A 125 15.71 -8.94 7.60
C ALA A 125 14.73 -9.11 8.76
N ASN A 126 14.61 -8.09 9.62
CA ASN A 126 13.81 -8.24 10.85
C ASN A 126 12.28 -8.35 10.64
N ASN A 127 11.74 -7.96 9.47
CA ASN A 127 10.30 -8.06 9.15
C ASN A 127 10.06 -8.10 7.63
N ILE A 128 9.42 -9.16 7.13
CA ILE A 128 8.89 -9.27 5.77
C ILE A 128 7.37 -9.25 5.88
N SER A 129 6.68 -8.47 5.05
CA SER A 129 5.22 -8.43 5.00
C SER A 129 4.72 -8.70 3.60
N ALA A 130 3.74 -9.59 3.51
CA ALA A 130 3.01 -9.86 2.28
C ALA A 130 1.53 -9.57 2.51
N GLN A 131 0.93 -8.83 1.60
CA GLN A 131 -0.48 -8.51 1.59
C GLN A 131 -1.10 -9.05 0.31
N LEU A 132 -2.20 -9.79 0.45
CA LEU A 132 -3.00 -10.27 -0.67
C LEU A 132 -4.41 -9.68 -0.54
N GLY A 133 -4.97 -9.26 -1.65
CA GLY A 133 -6.30 -8.67 -1.71
C GLY A 133 -7.05 -9.04 -2.98
N LEU A 134 -8.36 -9.09 -2.84
CA LEU A 134 -9.31 -9.42 -3.89
C LEU A 134 -10.39 -8.34 -3.91
N ASN A 135 -10.72 -7.85 -5.09
CA ASN A 135 -11.80 -6.91 -5.32
C ASN A 135 -12.69 -7.38 -6.47
N ILE A 136 -14.00 -7.26 -6.31
CA ILE A 136 -14.99 -7.61 -7.33
C ILE A 136 -15.55 -6.31 -7.90
N ILE A 137 -15.38 -6.13 -9.21
CA ILE A 137 -15.86 -4.98 -9.96
C ILE A 137 -17.12 -5.43 -10.71
N PHE A 138 -18.28 -4.90 -10.30
CA PHE A 138 -19.59 -5.30 -10.84
C PHE A 138 -19.93 -4.59 -12.16
#